data_AF-A0A183K7Z3-F1
#
_entry.id   AF-A0A183K7Z3-F1
#
_cell.length_a   1.000
_cell.length_b   1.000
_cell.length_c   1.000
_cell.angle_alpha   90.00
_cell.angle_beta   90.00
_cell.angle_gamma   90.00
#
_symmetry.space_group_name_H-M   'P 1'
#
loop_
_entity.id
_entity.type
_entity.pdbx_description
1 polymer ?
#
loop_
_entity_poly.entity_id
_entity_poly.type
_entity_poly.pdbx_seq_one_letter_code
_entity_poly.pdbx_strand_id
1 'polypeptide(L)'
;MKYVGGKLLSILHLVTTNATRYRLACGPIKKLYEFGLRRAQGPDGALSASKYAYLGGYDGTSNVLAGKIYGIPVVGTHAHSFVSAFQSSYEGECINDFGKFRREAADLNNSYDDHLLDLNRQPMKLNEFLKRCWYWSASLSRVLKYHSDQIHPGELNAFANYAIAFPTKFLGLLDTYDVLKSGLPNFCAVALALHEFGYQAIGIRIDSGDIAYLSLKIRNTFQLISSHYNLPWFAQLQILASNDLNEDTLHSFNQQDHSIDAFCVGTNLVTCQKQPALGCVYKLVEINGTPTMKLSADFEKLTLPGKKVVYRLYSQQGEALLDLMRRSHEDSPKLVKPLPTLNESREYAMNELNTLRPDYKRITKPTQYKVSVSDELYQFTQELWLSITPIGEIS
;
A
#
# COMPACT_ATOMS: atom_id res chain seq x y z
N MET A 1 25.37 -16.50 -24.78
CA MET A 1 25.15 -15.26 -24.00
C MET A 1 23.66 -14.89 -24.08
N LYS A 2 22.86 -15.10 -23.03
CA LYS A 2 21.55 -14.43 -22.96
C LYS A 2 21.84 -12.96 -22.68
N TYR A 3 21.34 -12.03 -23.51
CA TYR A 3 21.44 -10.59 -23.25
C TYR A 3 20.63 -10.26 -21.98
N VAL A 4 21.24 -10.43 -20.81
CA VAL A 4 20.66 -10.02 -19.52
C VAL A 4 20.98 -8.53 -19.32
N GLY A 5 20.50 -7.70 -20.24
CA GLY A 5 20.61 -6.25 -20.10
C GLY A 5 19.77 -5.79 -18.90
N GLY A 6 20.38 -5.03 -17.98
CA GLY A 6 19.87 -4.68 -16.64
C GLY A 6 18.53 -3.92 -16.53
N LYS A 7 17.70 -3.90 -17.58
CA LYS A 7 16.38 -3.26 -17.60
C LYS A 7 15.45 -3.81 -16.51
N LEU A 8 15.45 -5.13 -16.30
CA LEU A 8 14.57 -5.74 -15.30
C LEU A 8 15.00 -5.36 -13.87
N LEU A 9 16.31 -5.25 -13.60
CA LEU A 9 16.80 -5.03 -12.24
C LEU A 9 16.48 -3.61 -11.73
N SER A 10 16.57 -2.60 -12.60
CA SER A 10 16.38 -1.19 -12.24
C SER A 10 14.98 -0.90 -11.69
N ILE A 11 13.93 -1.33 -12.39
CA ILE A 11 12.55 -1.03 -11.97
C ILE A 11 12.15 -1.73 -10.67
N LEU A 12 12.67 -2.93 -10.43
CA LEU A 12 12.33 -3.72 -9.24
C LEU A 12 12.98 -3.14 -7.98
N HIS A 13 14.25 -2.72 -8.08
CA HIS A 13 14.93 -2.00 -6.99
C HIS A 13 14.27 -0.66 -6.72
N LEU A 14 13.85 0.04 -7.77
CA LEU A 14 13.19 1.33 -7.65
C LEU A 14 11.89 1.21 -6.83
N VAL A 15 10.99 0.30 -7.22
CA VAL A 15 9.72 0.08 -6.49
C VAL A 15 9.96 -0.40 -5.07
N THR A 16 10.89 -1.33 -4.86
CA THR A 16 11.25 -1.80 -3.50
C THR A 16 11.73 -0.64 -2.63
N THR A 17 12.65 0.18 -3.14
CA THR A 17 13.22 1.32 -2.41
C THR A 17 12.17 2.37 -2.11
N ASN A 18 11.30 2.67 -3.09
CA ASN A 18 10.18 3.57 -2.90
C ASN A 18 9.25 3.06 -1.80
N ALA A 19 8.88 1.77 -1.85
CA ALA A 19 8.07 1.12 -0.82
C ALA A 19 8.70 1.21 0.59
N THR A 20 10.01 1.01 0.70
CA THR A 20 10.75 1.20 1.95
C THR A 20 10.66 2.63 2.47
N ARG A 21 10.75 3.64 1.59
CA ARG A 21 10.59 5.04 1.97
C ARG A 21 9.18 5.33 2.51
N TYR A 22 8.14 4.79 1.87
CA TYR A 22 6.77 4.85 2.40
C TYR A 22 6.64 4.15 3.76
N ARG A 23 7.26 2.98 3.96
CA ARG A 23 7.29 2.31 5.26
C ARG A 23 7.96 3.17 6.34
N LEU A 24 9.10 3.79 6.03
CA LEU A 24 9.77 4.72 6.95
C LEU A 24 8.90 5.94 7.27
N ALA A 25 8.22 6.50 6.26
CA ALA A 25 7.30 7.62 6.45
C ALA A 25 6.04 7.24 7.25
N CYS A 26 5.47 6.06 7.03
CA CYS A 26 4.27 5.56 7.73
C CYS A 26 4.55 5.14 9.17
N GLY A 27 5.78 4.69 9.44
CA GLY A 27 6.17 4.10 10.72
C GLY A 27 5.77 2.61 10.84
N PRO A 28 6.08 1.98 11.99
CA PRO A 28 5.93 0.54 12.17
C PRO A 28 4.51 0.11 12.58
N ILE A 29 3.68 1.03 13.07
CA ILE A 29 2.38 0.72 13.69
C ILE A 29 1.27 0.61 12.64
N LYS A 30 1.15 1.63 11.78
CA LYS A 30 0.07 1.70 10.78
C LYS A 30 0.34 0.76 9.61
N LYS A 31 -0.74 0.26 9.01
CA LYS A 31 -0.63 -0.68 7.88
C LYS A 31 -0.45 0.05 6.56
N LEU A 32 0.25 -0.58 5.62
CA LEU A 32 0.44 -0.11 4.25
C LEU A 32 -0.06 -1.16 3.26
N TYR A 33 -0.94 -0.75 2.34
CA TYR A 33 -1.47 -1.62 1.29
C TYR A 33 -1.18 -1.05 -0.10
N GLU A 34 -0.78 -1.93 -1.02
CA GLU A 34 -0.43 -1.56 -2.40
C GLU A 34 -1.68 -1.64 -3.28
N PHE A 35 -2.17 -0.48 -3.73
CA PHE A 35 -3.43 -0.30 -4.50
C PHE A 35 -3.17 0.29 -5.90
N GLY A 36 -1.97 0.08 -6.44
CA GLY A 36 -1.45 0.70 -7.65
C GLY A 36 -1.59 -0.13 -8.92
N LEU A 37 -2.07 -1.38 -8.85
CA LEU A 37 -2.23 -2.29 -10.00
C LEU A 37 -2.71 -1.61 -11.29
N ARG A 38 -3.74 -0.75 -11.21
CA ARG A 38 -4.34 -0.02 -12.35
C ARG A 38 -3.42 0.99 -13.05
N ARG A 39 -2.30 1.37 -12.43
CA ARG A 39 -1.31 2.33 -12.97
C ARG A 39 0.10 1.74 -13.10
N ALA A 40 0.29 0.47 -12.75
CA ALA A 40 1.59 -0.18 -12.87
C ALA A 40 2.02 -0.29 -14.34
N GLN A 41 3.31 -0.10 -14.60
CA GLN A 41 3.83 0.04 -15.96
C GLN A 41 4.21 -1.33 -16.57
N GLY A 42 3.63 -1.66 -17.72
CA GLY A 42 3.94 -2.87 -18.48
C GLY A 42 3.11 -4.10 -18.08
N PRO A 43 3.15 -5.18 -18.89
CA PRO A 43 2.29 -6.36 -18.72
C PRO A 43 2.53 -7.10 -17.39
N ASP A 44 3.79 -7.20 -16.95
CA ASP A 44 4.17 -7.80 -15.66
C ASP A 44 4.32 -6.75 -14.54
N GLY A 45 4.02 -5.48 -14.85
CA GLY A 45 4.24 -4.34 -13.97
C GLY A 45 3.47 -4.47 -12.68
N ALA A 46 2.18 -4.83 -12.76
CA ALA A 46 1.33 -4.99 -11.59
C ALA A 46 1.82 -6.10 -10.66
N LEU A 47 2.12 -7.29 -11.20
CA LEU A 47 2.57 -8.43 -10.40
C LEU A 47 3.93 -8.16 -9.73
N SER A 48 4.85 -7.55 -10.48
CA SER A 48 6.16 -7.16 -9.97
C SER A 48 6.02 -6.08 -8.90
N ALA A 49 5.25 -5.03 -9.16
CA ALA A 49 5.05 -3.94 -8.21
C ALA A 49 4.50 -4.44 -6.88
N SER A 50 3.48 -5.30 -6.88
CA SER A 50 2.92 -5.89 -5.65
C SER A 50 3.97 -6.71 -4.89
N LYS A 51 4.75 -7.55 -5.58
CA LYS A 51 5.81 -8.36 -4.96
C LYS A 51 6.88 -7.50 -4.29
N TYR A 52 7.40 -6.51 -5.01
CA TYR A 52 8.50 -5.68 -4.54
C TYR A 52 8.06 -4.60 -3.55
N ALA A 53 6.80 -4.14 -3.62
CA ALA A 53 6.20 -3.32 -2.56
C ALA A 53 6.10 -4.09 -1.25
N TYR A 54 5.66 -5.36 -1.30
CA TYR A 54 5.62 -6.23 -0.12
C TYR A 54 7.01 -6.47 0.44
N LEU A 55 8.01 -6.72 -0.41
CA LEU A 55 9.42 -6.86 0.02
C LEU A 55 9.93 -5.57 0.69
N GLY A 56 9.59 -4.40 0.14
CA GLY A 56 9.95 -3.09 0.70
C GLY A 56 9.15 -2.69 1.96
N GLY A 57 8.19 -3.50 2.39
CA GLY A 57 7.54 -3.34 3.69
C GLY A 57 6.05 -3.07 3.70
N TYR A 58 5.37 -3.15 2.57
CA TYR A 58 3.89 -3.10 2.54
C TYR A 58 3.31 -4.38 3.14
N ASP A 59 2.18 -4.29 3.83
CA ASP A 59 1.56 -5.41 4.55
C ASP A 59 0.63 -6.27 3.67
N GLY A 60 0.22 -5.75 2.51
CA GLY A 60 -0.66 -6.45 1.60
C GLY A 60 -0.86 -5.70 0.27
N THR A 61 -1.65 -6.29 -0.62
CA THR A 61 -1.90 -5.78 -1.98
C THR A 61 -3.36 -5.98 -2.38
N SER A 62 -3.87 -5.16 -3.30
CA SER A 62 -5.15 -5.42 -3.98
C SER A 62 -5.02 -6.44 -5.13
N ASN A 63 -3.80 -6.84 -5.49
CA ASN A 63 -3.52 -7.76 -6.59
C ASN A 63 -3.73 -9.23 -6.18
N VAL A 64 -4.89 -9.77 -6.55
CA VAL A 64 -5.26 -11.18 -6.29
C VAL A 64 -4.28 -12.18 -6.88
N LEU A 65 -3.66 -11.87 -8.03
CA LEU A 65 -2.69 -12.76 -8.67
C LEU A 65 -1.39 -12.81 -7.86
N ALA A 66 -0.95 -11.67 -7.31
CA ALA A 66 0.20 -11.62 -6.43
C ALA A 66 -0.07 -12.40 -5.13
N GLY A 67 -1.29 -12.32 -4.59
CA GLY A 67 -1.71 -13.16 -3.46
C GLY A 67 -1.66 -14.66 -3.78
N LYS A 68 -2.15 -15.06 -4.95
CA LYS A 68 -2.12 -16.47 -5.40
C LYS A 68 -0.70 -17.02 -5.60
N ILE A 69 0.17 -16.26 -6.26
CA ILE A 69 1.51 -16.73 -6.66
C ILE A 69 2.51 -16.63 -5.50
N TYR A 70 2.44 -15.55 -4.72
CA TYR A 70 3.45 -15.23 -3.71
C TYR A 70 2.96 -15.36 -2.26
N GLY A 71 1.68 -15.66 -2.03
CA GLY A 71 1.11 -15.73 -0.68
C GLY A 71 0.99 -14.38 0.02
N ILE A 72 1.04 -13.26 -0.74
CA ILE A 72 0.91 -11.92 -0.17
C ILE A 72 -0.53 -11.70 0.32
N PRO A 73 -0.75 -11.15 1.54
CA PRO A 73 -2.09 -10.83 2.02
C PRO A 73 -2.84 -9.92 1.05
N VAL A 74 -4.04 -10.35 0.64
CA VAL A 74 -4.89 -9.58 -0.27
C VAL A 74 -5.86 -8.72 0.53
N VAL A 75 -5.90 -7.43 0.21
CA VAL A 75 -6.83 -6.46 0.81
C VAL A 75 -7.54 -5.72 -0.31
N GLY A 76 -8.87 -5.71 -0.26
CA GLY A 76 -9.70 -5.08 -1.26
C GLY A 76 -11.01 -4.57 -0.67
N THR A 77 -11.61 -3.62 -1.38
CA THR A 77 -12.93 -3.07 -1.10
C THR A 77 -13.76 -3.17 -2.39
N HIS A 78 -14.96 -2.60 -2.42
CA HIS A 78 -15.62 -2.29 -3.68
C HIS A 78 -15.13 -0.95 -4.28
N ALA A 79 -15.44 -0.72 -5.56
CA ALA A 79 -15.12 0.50 -6.29
C ALA A 79 -16.32 1.45 -6.34
N HIS A 80 -16.07 2.73 -6.67
CA HIS A 80 -17.15 3.70 -6.90
C HIS A 80 -18.12 3.23 -7.99
N SER A 81 -17.62 2.61 -9.06
CA SER A 81 -18.46 2.06 -10.14
C SER A 81 -19.49 1.04 -9.64
N PHE A 82 -19.14 0.25 -8.63
CA PHE A 82 -20.08 -0.68 -8.01
C PHE A 82 -21.19 0.08 -7.28
N VAL A 83 -20.85 1.10 -6.49
CA VAL A 83 -21.84 1.90 -5.75
C VAL A 83 -22.75 2.66 -6.71
N SER A 84 -22.17 3.30 -7.73
CA SER A 84 -22.91 4.07 -8.74
C SER A 84 -23.80 3.22 -9.64
N ALA A 85 -23.60 1.90 -9.70
CA ALA A 85 -24.49 1.01 -10.44
C ALA A 85 -25.86 0.83 -9.76
N PHE A 86 -26.00 1.18 -8.48
CA PHE A 86 -27.25 1.08 -7.72
C PHE A 86 -28.09 2.37 -7.75
N GLN A 87 -28.05 3.12 -8.85
CA GLN A 87 -28.92 4.29 -9.04
C GLN A 87 -30.38 3.87 -9.20
N SER A 88 -31.29 4.65 -8.62
CA SER A 88 -32.73 4.51 -8.86
C SER A 88 -33.05 5.06 -10.26
N SER A 89 -33.40 4.19 -11.21
CA SER A 89 -34.02 4.60 -12.46
C SER A 89 -35.44 5.11 -12.20
N TYR A 90 -35.83 6.17 -12.91
CA TYR A 90 -37.08 6.89 -12.68
C TYR A 90 -38.32 6.19 -13.27
N GLU A 91 -38.20 5.04 -13.93
CA GLU A 91 -39.32 4.41 -14.63
C GLU A 91 -39.33 2.89 -14.50
N GLY A 92 -40.31 2.40 -13.76
CA GLY A 92 -41.18 1.27 -14.14
C GLY A 92 -40.65 -0.15 -14.03
N GLU A 93 -39.41 -0.44 -14.44
CA GLU A 93 -38.92 -1.82 -14.55
C GLU A 93 -37.44 -1.90 -14.20
N CYS A 94 -37.14 -2.08 -12.92
CA CYS A 94 -35.80 -2.45 -12.48
C CYS A 94 -35.85 -3.45 -11.34
N ILE A 95 -34.79 -4.25 -11.25
CA ILE A 95 -34.49 -5.37 -10.34
C ILE A 95 -34.53 -5.00 -8.84
N ASN A 96 -35.00 -3.80 -8.51
CA ASN A 96 -34.58 -2.99 -7.37
C ASN A 96 -35.72 -2.05 -6.88
N ASP A 97 -36.90 -2.58 -6.52
CA ASP A 97 -37.93 -1.79 -5.80
C ASP A 97 -37.48 -1.53 -4.35
N PHE A 98 -36.51 -0.64 -4.21
CA PHE A 98 -35.92 -0.25 -2.93
C PHE A 98 -36.85 0.63 -2.08
N GLY A 99 -37.86 1.24 -2.71
CA GLY A 99 -38.87 2.05 -2.03
C GLY A 99 -39.70 1.20 -1.07
N LYS A 100 -39.96 -0.08 -1.40
CA LYS A 100 -40.69 -1.01 -0.53
C LYS A 100 -40.03 -1.18 0.83
N PHE A 101 -38.73 -1.51 0.87
CA PHE A 101 -38.02 -1.77 2.12
C PHE A 101 -37.88 -0.52 2.98
N ARG A 102 -37.68 0.65 2.36
CA ARG A 102 -37.66 1.94 3.07
C ARG A 102 -39.01 2.24 3.75
N ARG A 103 -40.14 1.95 3.08
CA ARG A 103 -41.49 2.12 3.66
C ARG A 103 -41.73 1.14 4.81
N GLU A 104 -41.46 -0.15 4.60
CA GLU A 104 -41.63 -1.18 5.63
C GLU A 104 -40.76 -0.90 6.88
N ALA A 105 -39.56 -0.36 6.71
CA ALA A 105 -38.71 0.02 7.82
C ALA A 105 -39.24 1.22 8.63
N ALA A 106 -39.91 2.17 7.98
CA ALA A 106 -40.52 3.32 8.66
C ALA A 106 -41.65 2.86 9.62
N ASP A 107 -42.44 1.87 9.21
CA ASP A 107 -43.53 1.31 10.02
C ASP A 107 -43.02 0.59 11.27
N LEU A 108 -41.86 -0.08 11.17
CA LEU A 108 -41.19 -0.78 12.28
C LEU A 108 -40.53 0.16 13.30
N ASN A 109 -40.26 1.41 12.92
CA ASN A 109 -39.50 2.36 13.74
C ASN A 109 -40.39 3.21 14.68
N ASN A 110 -41.65 2.80 14.89
CA ASN A 110 -42.60 3.43 15.82
C ASN A 110 -42.37 3.04 17.29
N SER A 111 -41.51 2.07 17.56
CA SER A 111 -41.03 1.73 18.91
C SER A 111 -39.85 2.63 19.29
N TYR A 112 -39.86 3.20 20.50
CA TYR A 112 -38.76 4.01 21.04
C TYR A 112 -37.55 3.18 21.49
N ASP A 113 -37.60 1.85 21.37
CA ASP A 113 -36.54 0.95 21.80
C ASP A 113 -35.84 0.32 20.59
N ASP A 114 -34.63 0.79 20.29
CA ASP A 114 -33.76 0.28 19.23
C ASP A 114 -33.11 -1.03 19.71
N HIS A 115 -33.80 -2.16 19.55
CA HIS A 115 -33.30 -3.47 19.96
C HIS A 115 -32.53 -4.19 18.86
N LEU A 116 -31.32 -4.67 19.20
CA LEU A 116 -30.55 -5.61 18.38
C LEU A 116 -31.24 -6.98 18.37
N LEU A 117 -31.51 -7.50 17.18
CA LEU A 117 -32.02 -8.86 17.00
C LEU A 117 -30.88 -9.88 17.02
N ASP A 118 -31.10 -11.05 17.62
CA ASP A 118 -30.22 -12.22 17.48
C ASP A 118 -30.71 -13.10 16.34
N LEU A 119 -30.13 -12.89 15.16
CA LEU A 119 -30.42 -13.62 13.92
C LEU A 119 -29.28 -14.57 13.53
N ASN A 120 -28.34 -14.85 14.42
CA ASN A 120 -27.12 -15.65 14.18
C ASN A 120 -27.38 -17.05 13.61
N ARG A 121 -28.59 -17.58 13.82
CA ARG A 121 -29.01 -18.93 13.38
C ARG A 121 -29.84 -18.93 12.10
N GLN A 122 -30.11 -17.77 11.52
CA GLN A 122 -30.92 -17.64 10.31
C GLN A 122 -30.01 -17.42 9.09
N PRO A 123 -30.34 -18.02 7.93
CA PRO A 123 -29.63 -17.72 6.70
C PRO A 123 -29.86 -16.25 6.33
N MET A 124 -28.79 -15.50 6.10
CA MET A 124 -28.88 -14.09 5.71
C MET A 124 -29.42 -13.98 4.27
N LYS A 125 -30.74 -13.87 4.12
CA LYS A 125 -31.41 -13.66 2.83
C LYS A 125 -31.42 -12.17 2.49
N LEU A 126 -31.23 -11.83 1.22
CA LEU A 126 -31.11 -10.45 0.75
C LEU A 126 -32.27 -9.55 1.19
N ASN A 127 -33.52 -9.98 0.99
CA ASN A 127 -34.69 -9.17 1.34
C ASN A 127 -34.82 -8.91 2.85
N GLU A 128 -34.54 -9.93 3.67
CA GLU A 128 -34.57 -9.80 5.14
C GLU A 128 -33.43 -8.89 5.61
N PHE A 129 -32.24 -9.08 5.06
CA PHE A 129 -31.07 -8.25 5.36
C PHE A 129 -31.28 -6.78 4.96
N LEU A 130 -31.82 -6.51 3.76
CA LEU A 130 -32.16 -5.16 3.31
C LEU A 130 -33.17 -4.48 4.23
N LYS A 131 -34.20 -5.19 4.70
CA LYS A 131 -35.14 -4.66 5.69
C LYS A 131 -34.42 -4.23 6.97
N ARG A 132 -33.48 -5.03 7.46
CA ARG A 132 -32.66 -4.67 8.64
C ARG A 132 -31.75 -3.48 8.38
N CYS A 133 -31.10 -3.40 7.22
CA CYS A 133 -30.29 -2.23 6.84
C CYS A 133 -31.13 -0.94 6.82
N TRP A 134 -32.33 -0.98 6.25
CA TRP A 134 -33.23 0.17 6.21
C TRP A 134 -33.79 0.53 7.59
N TYR A 135 -34.08 -0.47 8.44
CA TYR A 135 -34.44 -0.25 9.85
C TYR A 135 -33.32 0.50 10.58
N TRP A 136 -32.07 0.02 10.51
CA TRP A 136 -30.93 0.66 11.16
C TRP A 136 -30.62 2.04 10.59
N SER A 137 -30.82 2.25 9.29
CA SER A 137 -30.73 3.58 8.68
C SER A 137 -31.76 4.53 9.31
N ALA A 138 -33.00 4.10 9.50
CA ALA A 138 -34.00 4.93 10.15
C ALA A 138 -33.68 5.17 11.65
N SER A 139 -33.28 4.14 12.40
CA SER A 139 -32.93 4.25 13.83
C SER A 139 -31.72 5.14 14.09
N LEU A 140 -30.64 4.98 13.30
CA LEU A 140 -29.41 5.76 13.46
C LEU A 140 -29.59 7.26 13.19
N SER A 141 -30.63 7.68 12.48
CA SER A 141 -30.92 9.10 12.25
C SER A 141 -31.04 9.89 13.56
N ARG A 142 -31.58 9.27 14.62
CA ARG A 142 -31.74 9.89 15.94
C ARG A 142 -30.41 10.01 16.68
N VAL A 143 -29.59 8.96 16.62
CA VAL A 143 -28.29 8.88 17.32
C VAL A 143 -27.26 9.79 16.64
N LEU A 144 -27.21 9.76 15.31
CA LEU A 144 -26.22 10.50 14.51
C LEU A 144 -26.72 11.87 14.04
N LYS A 145 -27.98 12.22 14.32
CA LYS A 145 -28.60 13.53 14.04
C LYS A 145 -28.50 13.96 12.57
N TYR A 146 -28.84 13.07 11.64
CA TYR A 146 -28.97 13.37 10.21
C TYR A 146 -30.42 13.26 9.76
N HIS A 147 -30.75 13.90 8.64
CA HIS A 147 -32.06 13.79 7.98
C HIS A 147 -32.05 12.65 6.96
N SER A 148 -33.14 11.89 6.87
CA SER A 148 -33.27 10.76 5.92
C SER A 148 -33.02 11.13 4.47
N ASP A 149 -33.24 12.40 4.11
CA ASP A 149 -33.13 12.90 2.74
C ASP A 149 -31.68 13.20 2.35
N GLN A 150 -30.77 13.17 3.32
CA GLN A 150 -29.32 13.31 3.10
C GLN A 150 -28.67 11.99 2.70
N ILE A 151 -29.34 10.86 2.93
CA ILE A 151 -28.84 9.53 2.59
C ILE A 151 -29.14 9.21 1.13
N HIS A 152 -28.12 8.77 0.40
CA HIS A 152 -28.32 8.20 -0.92
C HIS A 152 -28.80 6.73 -0.82
N PRO A 153 -30.04 6.40 -1.24
CA PRO A 153 -30.61 5.06 -1.07
C PRO A 153 -29.83 4.00 -1.85
N GLY A 154 -29.34 4.34 -3.04
CA GLY A 154 -28.52 3.44 -3.85
C GLY A 154 -27.21 3.05 -3.17
N GLU A 155 -26.64 3.93 -2.34
CA GLU A 155 -25.39 3.66 -1.64
C GLU A 155 -25.59 2.64 -0.51
N LEU A 156 -26.67 2.79 0.27
CA LEU A 156 -27.06 1.79 1.28
C LEU A 156 -27.27 0.41 0.65
N ASN A 157 -28.00 0.36 -0.46
CA ASN A 157 -28.29 -0.91 -1.14
C ASN A 157 -27.02 -1.53 -1.73
N ALA A 158 -26.12 -0.73 -2.29
CA ALA A 158 -24.82 -1.21 -2.76
C ALA A 158 -24.03 -1.84 -1.61
N PHE A 159 -23.92 -1.15 -0.48
CA PHE A 159 -23.21 -1.66 0.71
C PHE A 159 -23.84 -2.96 1.21
N ALA A 160 -25.17 -3.03 1.28
CA ALA A 160 -25.87 -4.24 1.70
C ALA A 160 -25.62 -5.42 0.73
N ASN A 161 -25.66 -5.19 -0.58
CA ASN A 161 -25.37 -6.22 -1.59
C ASN A 161 -23.90 -6.68 -1.55
N TYR A 162 -22.97 -5.79 -1.21
CA TYR A 162 -21.58 -6.19 -1.01
C TYR A 162 -21.39 -6.97 0.29
N ALA A 163 -22.03 -6.52 1.37
CA ALA A 163 -21.98 -7.15 2.69
C ALA A 163 -22.54 -8.58 2.69
N ILE A 164 -23.65 -8.83 2.00
CA ILE A 164 -24.21 -10.19 1.90
C ILE A 164 -23.31 -11.14 1.10
N ALA A 165 -22.60 -10.63 0.09
CA ALA A 165 -21.65 -11.42 -0.70
C ALA A 165 -20.33 -11.67 0.07
N PHE A 166 -19.92 -10.73 0.91
CA PHE A 166 -18.65 -10.77 1.65
C PHE A 166 -18.83 -10.45 3.15
N PRO A 167 -19.61 -11.24 3.90
CA PRO A 167 -20.05 -10.87 5.25
C PRO A 167 -18.91 -10.80 6.27
N THR A 168 -17.85 -11.58 6.09
CA THR A 168 -16.67 -11.59 6.96
C THR A 168 -15.59 -10.59 6.55
N LYS A 169 -15.77 -9.90 5.41
CA LYS A 169 -14.77 -8.99 4.81
C LYS A 169 -15.38 -7.67 4.35
N PHE A 170 -16.53 -7.30 4.91
CA PHE A 170 -17.21 -6.07 4.51
C PHE A 170 -16.38 -4.83 4.88
N LEU A 171 -16.02 -4.06 3.85
CA LEU A 171 -15.32 -2.78 3.99
C LEU A 171 -15.97 -1.75 3.05
N GLY A 172 -16.56 -0.70 3.63
CA GLY A 172 -17.37 0.30 2.90
C GLY A 172 -16.56 1.48 2.34
N LEU A 173 -16.73 1.82 1.07
CA LEU A 173 -16.18 3.03 0.44
C LEU A 173 -17.13 4.22 0.62
N LEU A 174 -16.77 5.19 1.47
CA LEU A 174 -17.73 6.18 1.99
C LEU A 174 -17.93 7.43 1.11
N ASP A 175 -17.02 7.71 0.19
CA ASP A 175 -16.93 9.01 -0.47
C ASP A 175 -17.48 9.01 -1.91
N THR A 176 -18.48 8.18 -2.18
CA THR A 176 -19.16 8.21 -3.50
C THR A 176 -20.06 9.44 -3.64
N TYR A 177 -20.73 9.84 -2.56
CA TYR A 177 -21.63 11.01 -2.55
C TYR A 177 -21.23 12.05 -1.49
N ASP A 178 -21.38 11.71 -0.21
CA ASP A 178 -20.95 12.52 0.92
C ASP A 178 -20.54 11.60 2.07
N VAL A 179 -19.29 11.73 2.54
CA VAL A 179 -18.70 10.85 3.56
C VAL A 179 -19.49 10.86 4.85
N LEU A 180 -19.89 12.03 5.35
CA LEU A 180 -20.49 12.16 6.69
C LEU A 180 -22.01 12.07 6.65
N LYS A 181 -22.63 12.54 5.57
CA LYS A 181 -24.09 12.62 5.45
C LYS A 181 -24.72 11.38 4.83
N SER A 182 -23.99 10.65 3.99
CA SER A 182 -24.52 9.46 3.30
C SER A 182 -23.69 8.21 3.60
N GLY A 183 -22.39 8.23 3.27
CA GLY A 183 -21.54 7.05 3.33
C GLY A 183 -21.42 6.47 4.75
N LEU A 184 -21.05 7.29 5.72
CA LEU A 184 -20.87 6.86 7.11
C LEU A 184 -22.19 6.35 7.73
N PRO A 185 -23.34 7.07 7.67
CA PRO A 185 -24.62 6.52 8.10
C PRO A 185 -24.99 5.19 7.45
N ASN A 186 -24.82 5.08 6.13
CA ASN A 186 -25.13 3.87 5.38
C ASN A 186 -24.26 2.69 5.80
N PHE A 187 -22.96 2.92 5.95
CA PHE A 187 -22.05 1.89 6.41
C PHE A 187 -22.42 1.41 7.82
N CYS A 188 -22.69 2.34 8.75
CA CYS A 188 -23.08 1.99 10.10
C CYS A 188 -24.37 1.18 10.15
N ALA A 189 -25.36 1.54 9.32
CA ALA A 189 -26.62 0.80 9.23
C ALA A 189 -26.41 -0.64 8.74
N VAL A 190 -25.58 -0.83 7.71
CA VAL A 190 -25.24 -2.17 7.20
C VAL A 190 -24.39 -2.95 8.20
N ALA A 191 -23.45 -2.30 8.91
CA ALA A 191 -22.61 -2.95 9.90
C ALA A 191 -23.41 -3.45 11.11
N LEU A 192 -24.40 -2.69 11.58
CA LEU A 192 -25.32 -3.14 12.63
C LEU A 192 -26.23 -4.27 12.14
N ALA A 193 -26.77 -4.17 10.93
CA ALA A 193 -27.54 -5.26 10.34
C ALA A 193 -26.70 -6.55 10.24
N LEU A 194 -25.44 -6.47 9.79
CA LEU A 194 -24.53 -7.63 9.74
C LEU A 194 -24.30 -8.24 11.12
N HIS A 195 -24.22 -7.40 12.16
CA HIS A 195 -24.03 -7.84 13.53
C HIS A 195 -25.18 -8.71 14.03
N GLU A 196 -26.42 -8.37 13.67
CA GLU A 196 -27.59 -9.18 14.02
C GLU A 196 -27.51 -10.58 13.43
N PHE A 197 -26.88 -10.74 12.26
CA PHE A 197 -26.64 -12.04 11.61
C PHE A 197 -25.30 -12.72 12.03
N GLY A 198 -24.58 -12.16 13.00
CA GLY A 198 -23.39 -12.78 13.59
C GLY A 198 -22.08 -12.45 12.89
N TYR A 199 -22.09 -11.46 12.02
CA TYR A 199 -20.91 -11.00 11.29
C TYR A 199 -20.44 -9.65 11.83
N GLN A 200 -19.17 -9.32 11.54
CA GLN A 200 -18.60 -8.02 11.88
C GLN A 200 -17.99 -7.40 10.64
N ALA A 201 -18.31 -6.13 10.41
CA ALA A 201 -17.63 -5.34 9.38
C ALA A 201 -16.15 -5.19 9.74
N ILE A 202 -15.30 -5.03 8.73
CA ILE A 202 -13.86 -4.80 8.92
C ILE A 202 -13.56 -3.31 9.10
N GLY A 203 -14.24 -2.45 8.35
CA GLY A 203 -13.98 -1.02 8.38
C GLY A 203 -14.48 -0.25 7.17
N ILE A 204 -13.85 0.90 6.94
CA ILE A 204 -14.21 1.83 5.87
C ILE A 204 -12.98 2.30 5.09
N ARG A 205 -13.20 2.78 3.87
CA ARG A 205 -12.20 3.46 3.03
C ARG A 205 -12.68 4.85 2.64
N ILE A 206 -11.78 5.81 2.65
CA ILE A 206 -11.99 7.21 2.22
C ILE A 206 -10.98 7.52 1.11
N ASP A 207 -11.45 7.96 -0.06
CA ASP A 207 -10.64 8.25 -1.26
C ASP A 207 -10.49 9.76 -1.54
N SER A 208 -11.15 10.64 -0.77
CA SER A 208 -11.18 12.09 -1.03
C SER A 208 -11.52 12.94 0.20
N GLY A 209 -11.36 14.27 0.07
CA GLY A 209 -11.62 15.25 1.14
C GLY A 209 -10.45 15.44 2.13
N ASP A 210 -10.71 16.14 3.23
CA ASP A 210 -9.76 16.27 4.35
C ASP A 210 -9.77 14.98 5.18
N ILE A 211 -8.95 14.02 4.78
CA ILE A 211 -8.94 12.67 5.35
C ILE A 211 -8.58 12.67 6.83
N ALA A 212 -7.69 13.58 7.28
CA ALA A 212 -7.32 13.66 8.70
C ALA A 212 -8.54 14.04 9.53
N TYR A 213 -9.20 15.15 9.16
CA TYR A 213 -10.42 15.61 9.82
C TYR A 213 -11.55 14.57 9.76
N LEU A 214 -11.81 14.01 8.57
CA LEU A 214 -12.85 13.01 8.36
C LEU A 214 -12.61 11.75 9.21
N SER A 215 -11.36 11.28 9.30
CA SER A 215 -11.02 10.10 10.11
C SER A 215 -11.35 10.30 11.59
N LEU A 216 -11.11 11.49 12.14
CA LEU A 216 -11.44 11.82 13.53
C LEU A 216 -12.95 11.83 13.74
N LYS A 217 -13.71 12.46 12.83
CA LYS A 217 -15.18 12.47 12.90
C LYS A 217 -15.76 11.05 12.82
N ILE A 218 -15.26 10.23 11.91
CA ILE A 218 -15.68 8.83 11.76
C ILE A 218 -15.36 8.02 13.02
N ARG A 219 -14.14 8.16 13.59
CA ARG A 219 -13.77 7.45 14.82
C ARG A 219 -14.68 7.84 16.00
N ASN A 220 -15.01 9.12 16.15
CA ASN A 220 -15.94 9.58 17.17
C ASN A 220 -17.34 8.98 16.98
N THR A 221 -17.82 8.90 15.74
CA THR A 221 -19.09 8.22 15.42
C THR A 221 -19.04 6.73 15.77
N PHE A 222 -17.94 6.04 15.48
CA PHE A 222 -17.76 4.64 15.85
C PHE A 222 -17.75 4.43 17.37
N GLN A 223 -17.09 5.30 18.12
CA GLN A 223 -17.10 5.27 19.59
C GLN A 223 -18.49 5.55 20.16
N LEU A 224 -19.23 6.50 19.58
CA LEU A 224 -20.60 6.81 19.98
C LEU A 224 -21.51 5.58 19.80
N ILE A 225 -21.50 4.94 18.62
CA ILE A 225 -22.29 3.74 18.34
C ILE A 225 -21.87 2.58 19.25
N SER A 226 -20.56 2.38 19.42
CA SER A 226 -20.00 1.37 20.33
C SER A 226 -20.54 1.52 21.75
N SER A 227 -20.62 2.74 22.25
CA SER A 227 -21.06 3.02 23.62
C SER A 227 -22.58 2.94 23.75
N HIS A 228 -23.31 3.46 22.75
CA HIS A 228 -24.77 3.48 22.72
C HIS A 228 -25.38 2.07 22.65
N TYR A 229 -24.80 1.19 21.82
CA TYR A 229 -25.31 -0.18 21.62
C TYR A 229 -24.50 -1.25 22.35
N ASN A 230 -23.53 -0.86 23.17
CA ASN A 230 -22.63 -1.77 23.89
C ASN A 230 -21.92 -2.79 22.96
N LEU A 231 -21.33 -2.29 21.86
CA LEU A 231 -20.62 -3.07 20.85
C LEU A 231 -19.14 -2.67 20.77
N PRO A 232 -18.24 -3.19 21.63
CA PRO A 232 -16.85 -2.75 21.71
C PRO A 232 -16.07 -2.86 20.39
N TRP A 233 -16.39 -3.85 19.56
CA TRP A 233 -15.75 -4.06 18.26
C TRP A 233 -16.01 -2.90 17.28
N PHE A 234 -17.13 -2.19 17.43
CA PHE A 234 -17.51 -1.10 16.54
C PHE A 234 -16.52 0.07 16.65
N ALA A 235 -16.04 0.36 17.86
CA ALA A 235 -15.00 1.37 18.10
C ALA A 235 -13.65 1.01 17.48
N GLN A 236 -13.41 -0.25 17.11
CA GLN A 236 -12.16 -0.77 16.54
C GLN A 236 -12.19 -0.95 15.02
N LEU A 237 -13.30 -0.58 14.37
CA LEU A 237 -13.42 -0.64 12.91
C LEU A 237 -12.30 0.12 12.22
N GLN A 238 -11.71 -0.49 11.19
CA GLN A 238 -10.54 0.06 10.52
C GLN A 238 -10.92 1.25 9.64
N ILE A 239 -10.06 2.28 9.62
CA ILE A 239 -10.17 3.44 8.73
C ILE A 239 -9.01 3.39 7.75
N LEU A 240 -9.31 3.09 6.48
CA LEU A 240 -8.36 3.08 5.37
C LEU A 240 -8.44 4.41 4.61
N ALA A 241 -7.28 4.93 4.22
CA ALA A 241 -7.17 6.12 3.38
C ALA A 241 -6.53 5.80 2.03
N SER A 242 -7.10 6.29 0.93
CA SER A 242 -6.55 6.15 -0.42
C SER A 242 -6.74 7.43 -1.24
N ASN A 243 -5.93 8.48 -1.09
CA ASN A 243 -6.02 9.63 -2.00
C ASN A 243 -4.65 10.18 -2.36
N ASP A 244 -4.22 9.94 -3.60
CA ASP A 244 -2.93 10.37 -4.16
C ASP A 244 -1.76 10.39 -3.17
N LEU A 245 -1.70 9.36 -2.31
CA LEU A 245 -0.79 9.34 -1.18
C LEU A 245 0.65 9.31 -1.67
N ASN A 246 1.46 10.17 -1.10
CA ASN A 246 2.90 10.26 -1.31
C ASN A 246 3.65 10.43 0.04
N GLU A 247 4.98 10.35 0.03
CA GLU A 247 5.80 10.49 1.24
C GLU A 247 5.51 11.78 2.04
N ASP A 248 5.26 12.89 1.34
CA ASP A 248 5.04 14.19 1.99
C ASP A 248 3.66 14.23 2.66
N THR A 249 2.63 13.64 2.03
CA THR A 249 1.31 13.48 2.64
C THR A 249 1.35 12.59 3.89
N LEU A 250 2.11 11.49 3.87
CA LEU A 250 2.28 10.64 5.05
C LEU A 250 3.01 11.38 6.18
N HIS A 251 4.04 12.15 5.84
CA HIS A 251 4.72 12.97 6.83
C HIS A 251 3.79 14.03 7.43
N SER A 252 2.96 14.67 6.60
CA SER A 252 1.95 15.62 7.06
C SER A 252 0.92 14.96 7.99
N PHE A 253 0.44 13.75 7.67
CA PHE A 253 -0.43 13.00 8.59
C PHE A 253 0.21 12.73 9.94
N ASN A 254 1.51 12.38 9.98
CA ASN A 254 2.19 12.16 11.26
C ASN A 254 2.40 13.43 12.10
N GLN A 255 2.27 14.63 11.51
CA GLN A 255 2.40 15.91 12.21
C GLN A 255 1.06 16.43 12.76
N GLN A 256 -0.06 15.79 12.41
CA GLN A 256 -1.40 16.18 12.84
C GLN A 256 -2.12 14.98 13.47
N ASP A 257 -3.15 15.25 14.25
CA ASP A 257 -3.97 14.16 14.78
C ASP A 257 -4.86 13.57 13.69
N HIS A 258 -4.91 12.24 13.63
CA HIS A 258 -5.79 11.51 12.72
C HIS A 258 -6.06 10.10 13.26
N SER A 259 -7.17 9.49 12.84
CA SER A 259 -7.59 8.14 13.26
C SER A 259 -7.47 7.09 12.15
N ILE A 260 -6.57 7.31 11.19
CA ILE A 260 -6.34 6.39 10.05
C ILE A 260 -5.50 5.20 10.54
N ASP A 261 -5.97 3.99 10.28
CA ASP A 261 -5.30 2.74 10.68
C ASP A 261 -4.39 2.18 9.58
N ALA A 262 -4.75 2.46 8.32
CA ALA A 262 -4.02 1.96 7.16
C ALA A 262 -4.04 2.92 5.97
N PHE A 263 -2.92 2.96 5.25
CA PHE A 263 -2.75 3.76 4.05
C PHE A 263 -2.66 2.87 2.81
N CYS A 264 -3.49 3.16 1.82
CA CYS A 264 -3.58 2.44 0.56
C CYS A 264 -2.95 3.28 -0.55
N VAL A 265 -1.70 2.98 -0.89
CA VAL A 265 -0.91 3.80 -1.83
C VAL A 265 -0.96 3.18 -3.22
N GLY A 266 -1.29 4.01 -4.21
CA GLY A 266 -1.46 3.60 -5.60
C GLY A 266 -0.34 4.11 -6.51
N THR A 267 -0.67 5.11 -7.33
CA THR A 267 0.17 5.63 -8.42
C THR A 267 1.58 5.96 -7.99
N ASN A 268 1.76 6.82 -6.97
CA ASN A 268 3.09 7.30 -6.55
C ASN A 268 4.05 6.18 -6.11
N LEU A 269 3.51 5.04 -5.64
CA LEU A 269 4.29 3.86 -5.29
C LEU A 269 4.75 3.11 -6.54
N VAL A 270 3.82 2.69 -7.39
CA VAL A 270 4.10 1.75 -8.49
C VAL A 270 4.76 2.41 -9.70
N THR A 271 4.55 3.72 -9.90
CA THR A 271 5.21 4.49 -10.97
C THR A 271 6.49 5.18 -10.50
N CYS A 272 6.73 5.20 -9.19
CA CYS A 272 7.84 5.93 -8.57
C CYS A 272 7.88 7.38 -9.03
N GLN A 273 6.73 8.07 -9.00
CA GLN A 273 6.49 9.33 -9.70
C GLN A 273 7.55 10.42 -9.45
N LYS A 274 8.09 10.53 -8.22
CA LYS A 274 9.17 11.49 -7.90
C LYS A 274 10.46 11.23 -8.70
N GLN A 275 10.77 9.96 -8.97
CA GLN A 275 11.93 9.54 -9.74
C GLN A 275 11.64 8.20 -10.43
N PRO A 276 11.10 8.21 -11.67
CA PRO A 276 10.59 6.99 -12.33
C PRO A 276 11.68 6.09 -12.90
N ALA A 277 12.97 6.40 -12.68
CA ALA A 277 14.09 5.59 -13.12
C ALA A 277 15.25 5.64 -12.12
N LEU A 278 15.93 4.50 -11.94
CA LEU A 278 17.27 4.49 -11.36
C LEU A 278 18.30 4.61 -12.47
N GLY A 279 19.37 5.37 -12.19
CA GLY A 279 20.54 5.51 -13.07
C GLY A 279 21.45 4.27 -13.11
N CYS A 280 20.90 3.07 -12.97
CA CYS A 280 21.67 1.83 -13.01
C CYS A 280 22.33 1.64 -14.38
N VAL A 281 23.62 1.32 -14.37
CA VAL A 281 24.40 1.07 -15.59
C VAL A 281 24.96 -0.34 -15.60
N TYR A 282 25.04 -0.93 -16.79
CA TYR A 282 25.79 -2.17 -17.04
C TYR A 282 27.04 -1.82 -17.85
N LYS A 283 28.22 -2.20 -17.36
CA LYS A 283 29.52 -1.87 -17.97
C LYS A 283 30.40 -3.12 -18.02
N LEU A 284 31.11 -3.30 -19.13
CA LEU A 284 32.17 -4.29 -19.24
C LEU A 284 33.37 -3.85 -18.41
N VAL A 285 33.86 -4.73 -17.54
CA VAL A 285 35.02 -4.46 -16.68
C VAL A 285 36.19 -5.39 -16.97
N GLU A 286 35.96 -6.52 -17.64
CA GLU A 286 36.97 -7.51 -18.00
C GLU A 286 36.48 -8.41 -19.14
N ILE A 287 37.36 -8.78 -20.07
CA ILE A 287 37.11 -9.75 -21.13
C ILE A 287 38.32 -10.65 -21.32
N ASN A 288 38.12 -11.97 -21.33
CA ASN A 288 39.19 -12.98 -21.47
C ASN A 288 40.35 -12.78 -20.48
N GLY A 289 40.07 -12.36 -19.25
CA GLY A 289 41.07 -12.06 -18.24
C GLY A 289 41.77 -10.70 -18.40
N THR A 290 41.48 -9.97 -19.48
CA THR A 290 41.99 -8.62 -19.73
C THR A 290 41.02 -7.57 -19.17
N PRO A 291 41.42 -6.78 -18.16
CA PRO A 291 40.58 -5.74 -17.59
C PRO A 291 40.32 -4.60 -18.56
N THR A 292 39.15 -3.98 -18.46
CA THR A 292 38.73 -2.87 -19.34
C THR A 292 38.15 -1.72 -18.53
N MET A 293 38.38 -0.49 -18.98
CA MET A 293 37.82 0.73 -18.40
C MET A 293 37.26 1.63 -19.51
N LYS A 294 36.13 2.28 -19.24
CA LYS A 294 35.65 3.40 -20.05
C LYS A 294 36.20 4.72 -19.51
N LEU A 295 36.91 5.45 -20.36
CA LEU A 295 37.30 6.84 -20.12
C LEU A 295 36.12 7.81 -20.34
N SER A 296 36.13 8.93 -19.61
CA SER A 296 35.13 9.98 -19.70
C SER A 296 35.79 11.31 -19.34
N ALA A 297 35.36 12.40 -19.98
CA ALA A 297 35.77 13.75 -19.61
C ALA A 297 35.29 14.12 -18.19
N ASP A 298 34.13 13.58 -17.79
CA ASP A 298 33.67 13.64 -16.41
C ASP A 298 34.33 12.53 -15.59
N PHE A 299 35.18 12.90 -14.63
CA PHE A 299 35.86 11.95 -13.73
C PHE A 299 34.88 11.05 -12.95
N GLU A 300 33.69 11.58 -12.60
CA GLU A 300 32.64 10.81 -11.90
C GLU A 300 32.05 9.65 -12.73
N LYS A 301 32.22 9.68 -14.06
CA LYS A 301 31.71 8.64 -14.97
C LYS A 301 32.77 7.61 -15.35
N LEU A 302 33.97 7.69 -14.77
CA LEU A 302 35.01 6.69 -14.94
C LEU A 302 34.58 5.37 -14.29
N THR A 303 34.75 4.27 -15.01
CA THR A 303 34.37 2.95 -14.53
C THR A 303 35.55 2.23 -13.88
N LEU A 304 35.35 1.61 -12.72
CA LEU A 304 36.39 0.80 -12.09
C LEU A 304 36.66 -0.49 -12.91
N PRO A 305 37.91 -0.82 -13.25
CA PRO A 305 38.25 -1.95 -14.09
C PRO A 305 38.27 -3.27 -13.32
N GLY A 306 38.34 -4.39 -14.05
CA GLY A 306 38.55 -5.74 -13.54
C GLY A 306 37.38 -6.33 -12.75
N LYS A 307 37.45 -7.63 -12.48
CA LYS A 307 36.57 -8.29 -11.50
C LYS A 307 36.76 -7.70 -10.10
N LYS A 308 35.65 -7.54 -9.38
CA LYS A 308 35.61 -6.93 -8.05
C LYS A 308 34.72 -7.71 -7.10
N VAL A 309 35.03 -7.62 -5.82
CA VAL A 309 34.20 -8.07 -4.69
C VAL A 309 33.89 -6.87 -3.81
N VAL A 310 32.70 -6.87 -3.19
CA VAL A 310 32.24 -5.80 -2.31
C VAL A 310 32.07 -6.35 -0.91
N TYR A 311 32.65 -5.65 0.07
CA TYR A 311 32.47 -5.94 1.49
C TYR A 311 31.73 -4.78 2.15
N ARG A 312 30.75 -5.09 2.99
CA ARG A 312 30.18 -4.09 3.90
C ARG A 312 30.94 -4.13 5.22
N LEU A 313 31.47 -2.99 5.65
CA LEU A 313 32.14 -2.86 6.94
C LEU A 313 31.13 -2.40 7.98
N TYR A 314 31.08 -3.13 9.09
CA TYR A 314 30.20 -2.83 10.22
C TYR A 314 31.00 -2.29 11.40
N SER A 315 30.39 -1.41 12.19
CA SER A 315 30.91 -1.02 13.50
C SER A 315 30.84 -2.19 14.48
N GLN A 316 31.49 -2.06 15.63
CA GLN A 316 31.34 -3.04 16.72
C GLN A 316 29.90 -3.13 17.23
N GLN A 317 29.11 -2.07 17.03
CA GLN A 317 27.69 -1.99 17.37
C GLN A 317 26.78 -2.59 16.28
N GLY A 318 27.34 -3.10 15.18
CA GLY A 318 26.58 -3.69 14.07
C GLY A 318 26.01 -2.69 13.07
N GLU A 319 26.46 -1.43 13.10
CA GLU A 319 26.02 -0.41 12.14
C GLU A 319 26.82 -0.49 10.84
N ALA A 320 26.16 -0.45 9.69
CA ALA A 320 26.84 -0.38 8.40
C ALA A 320 27.54 0.98 8.22
N LEU A 321 28.86 0.96 8.06
CA LEU A 321 29.69 2.16 7.99
C LEU A 321 30.02 2.58 6.56
N LEU A 322 30.46 1.64 5.73
CA LEU A 322 30.82 1.85 4.34
C LEU A 322 30.87 0.54 3.57
N ASP A 323 30.81 0.64 2.25
CA ASP A 323 31.07 -0.50 1.36
C ASP A 323 32.49 -0.36 0.76
N LEU A 324 33.33 -1.39 0.91
CA LEU A 324 34.70 -1.46 0.42
C LEU A 324 34.76 -2.39 -0.80
N MET A 325 35.17 -1.84 -1.94
CA MET A 325 35.43 -2.59 -3.16
C MET A 325 36.89 -3.03 -3.23
N ARG A 326 37.12 -4.31 -3.55
CA ARG A 326 38.44 -4.90 -3.76
C ARG A 326 38.49 -5.64 -5.09
N ARG A 327 39.70 -5.87 -5.61
CA ARG A 327 39.87 -6.80 -6.73
C ARG A 327 39.40 -8.19 -6.32
N SER A 328 38.83 -8.91 -7.28
CA SER A 328 38.45 -10.31 -7.09
C SER A 328 39.12 -11.18 -8.15
N HIS A 329 39.60 -12.32 -7.70
CA HIS A 329 40.11 -13.39 -8.56
C HIS A 329 39.21 -14.63 -8.51
N GLU A 330 38.06 -14.52 -7.84
CA GLU A 330 37.11 -15.62 -7.71
C GLU A 330 36.38 -15.87 -9.03
N ASP A 331 36.01 -17.13 -9.24
CA ASP A 331 35.15 -17.53 -10.34
C ASP A 331 33.73 -16.99 -10.16
N SER A 332 32.97 -16.97 -11.25
CA SER A 332 31.56 -16.58 -11.19
C SER A 332 30.78 -17.47 -10.22
N PRO A 333 29.96 -16.90 -9.33
CA PRO A 333 29.24 -17.68 -8.33
C PRO A 333 28.29 -18.66 -8.99
N LYS A 334 28.24 -19.89 -8.46
CA LYS A 334 27.27 -20.92 -8.86
C LYS A 334 26.11 -20.93 -7.86
N LEU A 335 24.92 -21.30 -8.31
CA LEU A 335 23.79 -21.50 -7.41
C LEU A 335 24.06 -22.73 -6.54
N VAL A 336 24.35 -22.50 -5.26
CA VAL A 336 24.69 -23.56 -4.28
C VAL A 336 23.57 -23.84 -3.28
N LYS A 337 22.53 -22.99 -3.25
CA LYS A 337 21.36 -23.10 -2.37
C LYS A 337 20.09 -22.68 -3.12
N PRO A 338 18.90 -23.15 -2.72
CA PRO A 338 17.64 -22.65 -3.28
C PRO A 338 17.52 -21.13 -3.08
N LEU A 339 16.76 -20.49 -3.97
CA LEU A 339 16.44 -19.07 -3.81
C LEU A 339 15.60 -18.87 -2.55
N PRO A 340 15.83 -17.78 -1.79
CA PRO A 340 15.01 -17.49 -0.63
C PRO A 340 13.57 -17.24 -1.04
N THR A 341 12.66 -17.57 -0.14
CA THR A 341 11.25 -17.19 -0.22
C THR A 341 11.10 -15.67 -0.15
N LEU A 342 9.90 -15.18 -0.51
CA LEU A 342 9.60 -13.75 -0.44
C LEU A 342 9.66 -13.23 1.01
N ASN A 343 9.20 -14.03 1.99
CA ASN A 343 9.21 -13.66 3.40
C ASN A 343 10.65 -13.59 3.95
N GLU A 344 11.49 -14.58 3.66
CA GLU A 344 12.91 -14.54 4.04
C GLU A 344 13.62 -13.32 3.42
N SER A 345 13.32 -13.01 2.16
CA SER A 345 13.90 -11.84 1.47
C SER A 345 13.43 -10.52 2.11
N ARG A 346 12.16 -10.44 2.52
CA ARG A 346 11.58 -9.29 3.22
C ARG A 346 12.21 -9.11 4.60
N GLU A 347 12.30 -10.18 5.39
CA GLU A 347 12.92 -10.16 6.72
C GLU A 347 14.38 -9.74 6.62
N TYR A 348 15.13 -10.30 5.67
CA TYR A 348 16.50 -9.89 5.39
C TYR A 348 16.60 -8.40 5.06
N ALA A 349 15.76 -7.89 4.15
CA ALA A 349 15.77 -6.47 3.77
C ALA A 349 15.46 -5.54 4.96
N MET A 350 14.50 -5.92 5.81
CA MET A 350 14.16 -5.16 7.02
C MET A 350 15.28 -5.18 8.05
N ASN A 351 15.92 -6.33 8.25
CA ASN A 351 17.06 -6.46 9.15
C ASN A 351 18.24 -5.62 8.66
N GLU A 352 18.55 -5.66 7.37
CA GLU A 352 19.60 -4.82 6.77
C GLU A 352 19.30 -3.31 6.91
N LEU A 353 18.04 -2.90 6.74
CA LEU A 353 17.62 -1.51 6.96
C LEU A 353 17.84 -1.07 8.42
N ASN A 354 17.71 -2.00 9.38
CA ASN A 354 17.98 -1.71 10.79
C ASN A 354 19.48 -1.53 11.08
N THR A 355 20.38 -2.11 10.28
CA THR A 355 21.83 -1.87 10.42
C THR A 355 22.26 -0.48 9.93
N LEU A 356 21.44 0.19 9.11
CA LEU A 356 21.76 1.52 8.62
C LEU A 356 21.57 2.58 9.72
N ARG A 357 22.56 3.45 9.85
CA ARG A 357 22.49 4.62 10.75
C ARG A 357 21.30 5.52 10.40
N PRO A 358 20.64 6.17 11.38
CA PRO A 358 19.45 6.99 11.15
C PRO A 358 19.66 8.13 10.13
N ASP A 359 20.86 8.70 10.05
CA ASP A 359 21.17 9.80 9.14
C ASP A 359 21.20 9.38 7.66
N TYR A 360 21.44 8.10 7.37
CA TYR A 360 21.30 7.51 6.03
C TYR A 360 19.84 7.24 5.65
N LYS A 361 18.96 7.04 6.65
CA LYS A 361 17.53 6.73 6.45
C LYS A 361 16.65 7.97 6.33
N ARG A 362 17.21 9.17 6.52
CA ARG A 362 16.44 10.42 6.42
C ARG A 362 15.85 10.57 5.02
N ILE A 363 14.56 10.92 4.98
CA ILE A 363 13.84 11.21 3.73
C ILE A 363 14.41 12.47 3.08
N THR A 364 14.70 13.49 3.89
CA THR A 364 15.24 14.78 3.46
C THR A 364 16.73 14.86 3.78
N LYS A 365 17.53 15.21 2.76
CA LYS A 365 19.00 15.40 2.86
C LYS A 365 19.70 14.28 3.68
N PRO A 366 19.59 13.00 3.26
CA PRO A 366 20.33 11.93 3.91
C PRO A 366 21.84 12.17 3.80
N THR A 367 22.59 11.69 4.79
CA THR A 367 24.06 11.66 4.67
C THR A 367 24.43 10.76 3.48
N GLN A 368 25.47 11.11 2.73
CA GLN A 368 25.95 10.25 1.66
C GLN A 368 26.60 8.99 2.25
N TYR A 369 26.12 7.82 1.84
CA TYR A 369 26.73 6.54 2.23
C TYR A 369 28.09 6.40 1.53
N LYS A 370 29.12 5.99 2.29
CA LYS A 370 30.49 5.94 1.78
C LYS A 370 30.71 4.64 1.02
N VAL A 371 31.30 4.77 -0.17
CA VAL A 371 31.82 3.64 -0.93
C VAL A 371 33.29 3.92 -1.21
N SER A 372 34.16 3.00 -0.82
CA SER A 372 35.62 3.14 -0.93
C SER A 372 36.22 2.00 -1.75
N VAL A 373 37.44 2.20 -2.24
CA VAL A 373 38.23 1.19 -2.93
C VAL A 373 39.48 0.88 -2.10
N SER A 374 39.94 -0.36 -2.12
CA SER A 374 41.24 -0.71 -1.52
C SER A 374 42.39 -0.07 -2.29
N ASP A 375 43.53 0.16 -1.63
CA ASP A 375 44.75 0.71 -2.24
C ASP A 375 45.17 -0.04 -3.49
N GLU A 376 45.14 -1.37 -3.48
CA GLU A 376 45.46 -2.20 -4.63
C GLU A 376 44.54 -1.92 -5.84
N LEU A 377 43.22 -1.83 -5.60
CA LEU A 377 42.25 -1.52 -6.66
C LEU A 377 42.43 -0.08 -7.16
N TYR A 378 42.77 0.85 -6.28
CA TYR A 378 43.04 2.24 -6.64
C TYR A 378 44.29 2.35 -7.53
N GLN A 379 45.42 1.77 -7.11
CA GLN A 379 46.66 1.74 -7.88
C GLN A 379 46.46 1.07 -9.24
N PHE A 380 45.81 -0.10 -9.25
CA PHE A 380 45.46 -0.80 -10.48
C PHE A 380 44.60 0.03 -11.44
N THR A 381 43.65 0.81 -10.90
CA THR A 381 42.81 1.72 -11.68
C THR A 381 43.64 2.84 -12.31
N GLN A 382 44.58 3.43 -11.55
CA GLN A 382 45.47 4.50 -12.02
C GLN A 382 46.45 4.01 -13.08
N GLU A 383 47.09 2.86 -12.87
CA GLU A 383 48.02 2.25 -13.82
C GLU A 383 47.32 1.96 -15.16
N LEU A 384 46.13 1.34 -15.10
CA LEU A 384 45.36 1.07 -16.31
C LEU A 384 44.98 2.38 -17.01
N TRP A 385 44.49 3.37 -16.25
CA TRP A 385 44.13 4.67 -16.80
C TRP A 385 45.29 5.33 -17.55
N LEU A 386 46.49 5.38 -16.96
CA LEU A 386 47.70 5.92 -17.60
C LEU A 386 48.09 5.13 -18.86
N SER A 387 47.92 3.81 -18.86
CA SER A 387 48.27 2.96 -20.01
C SER A 387 47.34 3.13 -21.22
N ILE A 388 46.08 3.52 -21.00
CA ILE A 388 45.06 3.64 -22.06
C ILE A 388 44.73 5.08 -22.42
N THR A 389 45.18 6.05 -21.62
CA THR A 389 44.95 7.48 -21.90
C THR A 389 45.77 7.88 -23.13
N PRO A 390 45.14 8.40 -24.19
CA PRO A 390 45.88 8.89 -25.35
C PRO A 390 46.86 9.98 -24.91
N ILE A 391 48.12 9.88 -25.33
CA ILE A 391 49.09 10.97 -25.17
C ILE A 391 48.57 12.14 -26.02
N GLY A 392 48.20 13.24 -25.39
CA GLY A 392 47.88 14.47 -26.11
C GLY A 392 49.13 14.95 -26.85
N GLU A 393 49.02 15.25 -28.14
CA GLU A 393 50.05 16.01 -28.83
C GLU A 393 50.28 17.32 -28.05
N ILE A 394 51.51 17.54 -27.62
CA ILE A 394 51.93 18.83 -27.08
C ILE A 394 52.02 19.77 -28.28
N SER A 395 50.92 20.45 -28.61
CA SER A 395 50.87 21.51 -29.63
C SER A 395 51.33 22.83 -29.07
#